data_AF-A4S0Q2-F1
#
_entry.id   AF-A4S0Q2-F1
#
_cell.length_a   1.000
_cell.length_b   1.000
_cell.length_c   1.000
_cell.angle_alpha   90.00
_cell.angle_beta   90.00
_cell.angle_gamma   90.00
#
_symmetry.space_group_name_H-M   'P 1'
#
loop_
_entity.id
_entity.type
_entity.pdbx_description
1 polymer ?
#
loop_
_entity_poly.entity_id
_entity_poly.type
_entity_poly.pdbx_seq_one_letter_code
_entity_poly.pdbx_strand_id
1 'polypeptide(L)'
;MVVFGGRELATGRDANDVWEYDLRWNASAGIYDGMWTRLHEGGTGGGAKPRGRSGASACALRGNLYVFGGYGGGVGDFDDLWVFNRAAGRWSAISPVGGTRPPRRSGAATTTPHGEQGAACLVFGGNGMNDVWEFNIDTNAWSLVRDNTATTSAGGATLAPRVVVVASTLLAAAFAM
;
A
#
# COMPACT_ATOMS: atom_id res chain seq x y z
N MET A 1 -11.61 -2.29 6.42
CA MET A 1 -10.18 -2.50 6.07
C MET A 1 -10.10 -3.24 4.75
N VAL A 2 -9.25 -2.81 3.83
CA VAL A 2 -9.01 -3.53 2.55
C VAL A 2 -7.64 -4.21 2.60
N VAL A 3 -7.58 -5.46 2.17
CA VAL A 3 -6.38 -6.30 2.13
C VAL A 3 -6.18 -6.80 0.71
N PHE A 4 -4.93 -6.79 0.24
CA PHE A 4 -4.55 -7.31 -1.07
C PHE A 4 -3.41 -8.32 -0.95
N GLY A 5 -3.58 -9.45 -1.63
CA GLY A 5 -2.55 -10.47 -1.78
C GLY A 5 -2.14 -11.14 -0.48
N GLY A 6 -0.85 -11.44 -0.36
CA GLY A 6 -0.29 -12.22 0.75
C GLY A 6 0.15 -13.62 0.34
N ARG A 7 0.79 -14.32 1.28
CA ARG A 7 1.34 -15.67 1.06
C ARG A 7 0.37 -16.70 1.64
N GLU A 8 -0.22 -17.51 0.78
CA GLU A 8 -1.07 -18.63 1.19
C GLU A 8 -0.21 -19.75 1.77
N LEU A 9 -0.42 -20.09 3.05
CA LEU A 9 0.35 -21.15 3.73
C LEU A 9 0.10 -22.54 3.13
N ALA A 10 -1.15 -22.83 2.75
CA ALA A 10 -1.53 -24.15 2.26
C ALA A 10 -0.94 -24.47 0.89
N THR A 11 -0.91 -23.48 -0.01
CA THR A 11 -0.48 -23.67 -1.40
C THR A 11 0.95 -23.19 -1.64
N GLY A 12 1.50 -22.39 -0.73
CA GLY A 12 2.74 -21.68 -0.97
C GLY A 12 2.63 -20.83 -2.24
N ARG A 13 1.49 -20.16 -2.47
CA ARG A 13 1.31 -19.21 -3.57
C ARG A 13 1.20 -17.80 -3.01
N ASP A 14 1.68 -16.85 -3.79
CA ASP A 14 1.40 -15.45 -3.53
C ASP A 14 0.05 -15.11 -4.20
N ALA A 15 -0.87 -14.59 -3.40
CA ALA A 15 -2.21 -14.22 -3.83
C ALA A 15 -2.24 -12.81 -4.42
N ASN A 16 -3.29 -12.53 -5.20
CA ASN A 16 -3.61 -11.22 -5.80
C ASN A 16 -5.12 -10.96 -5.79
N ASP A 17 -5.83 -11.61 -4.87
CA ASP A 17 -7.19 -11.29 -4.53
C ASP A 17 -7.26 -10.03 -3.66
N VAL A 18 -8.47 -9.47 -3.56
CA VAL A 18 -8.75 -8.31 -2.72
C VAL A 18 -9.89 -8.67 -1.79
N TRP A 19 -9.67 -8.42 -0.51
CA TRP A 19 -10.64 -8.65 0.54
C TRP A 19 -10.94 -7.37 1.28
N GLU A 20 -12.18 -7.23 1.70
CA GLU A 20 -12.61 -6.18 2.61
C GLU A 20 -13.13 -6.82 3.89
N TYR A 21 -12.60 -6.34 5.02
CA TYR A 21 -13.12 -6.64 6.32
C TYR A 21 -13.94 -5.44 6.82
N ASP A 22 -15.23 -5.68 7.00
CA ASP A 22 -16.16 -4.73 7.59
C ASP A 22 -16.26 -5.03 9.09
N LEU A 23 -15.62 -4.19 9.91
CA LEU A 23 -15.64 -4.28 11.38
C LEU A 23 -16.82 -3.48 11.90
N ARG A 24 -17.72 -4.14 12.63
CA ARG A 24 -18.94 -3.56 13.18
C ARG A 24 -19.00 -3.78 14.68
N TRP A 25 -19.62 -2.85 15.38
CA TRP A 25 -19.92 -3.04 16.79
C TRP A 25 -21.15 -3.96 16.92
N ASN A 26 -20.99 -5.10 17.59
CA ASN A 26 -22.10 -5.97 17.94
C ASN A 26 -22.58 -5.65 19.35
N ALA A 27 -23.62 -4.84 19.45
CA ALA A 27 -24.19 -4.41 20.72
C ALA A 27 -24.72 -5.58 21.56
N SER A 28 -25.20 -6.66 20.94
CA SER A 28 -25.75 -7.82 21.66
C SER A 28 -24.66 -8.68 22.33
N ALA A 29 -23.47 -8.71 21.73
CA ALA A 29 -22.33 -9.47 22.23
C ALA A 29 -21.32 -8.60 23.01
N GLY A 30 -21.47 -7.28 22.98
CA GLY A 30 -20.55 -6.35 23.64
C GLY A 30 -19.13 -6.38 23.08
N ILE A 31 -18.98 -6.77 21.81
CA ILE A 31 -17.69 -6.91 21.12
C ILE A 31 -17.77 -6.33 19.72
N TYR A 32 -16.62 -5.97 19.15
CA TYR A 32 -16.54 -5.78 17.70
C TYR A 32 -16.48 -7.14 17.01
N ASP A 33 -17.35 -7.34 16.02
CA ASP A 33 -17.28 -8.46 15.09
C ASP A 33 -17.16 -7.93 13.67
N GLY A 34 -17.08 -8.82 12.69
CA GLY A 34 -16.98 -8.36 11.32
C GLY A 34 -17.14 -9.46 10.29
N MET A 35 -17.34 -9.02 9.05
CA MET A 35 -17.53 -9.89 7.92
C MET A 35 -16.47 -9.62 6.85
N TRP A 36 -15.88 -10.70 6.35
CA TRP A 36 -15.03 -10.65 5.18
C TRP A 36 -15.87 -10.70 3.91
N THR A 37 -15.63 -9.77 3.00
CA THR A 37 -16.20 -9.75 1.66
C THR A 37 -15.05 -9.78 0.66
N ARG A 38 -15.09 -10.73 -0.27
CA ARG A 38 -14.12 -10.76 -1.36
C ARG A 38 -14.54 -9.75 -2.42
N LEU A 39 -13.70 -8.75 -2.66
CA LEU A 39 -13.92 -7.72 -3.67
C LEU A 39 -13.37 -8.12 -5.04
N HIS A 40 -12.36 -8.99 -5.08
CA HIS A 40 -11.77 -9.48 -6.31
C HIS A 40 -11.18 -10.87 -6.13
N GLU A 41 -11.47 -11.79 -7.07
CA GLU A 41 -11.09 -13.21 -7.04
C GLU A 41 -9.59 -13.48 -7.21
N GLY A 42 -8.86 -12.54 -7.81
CA GLY A 42 -7.45 -12.72 -8.14
C GLY A 42 -7.26 -13.69 -9.32
N GLY A 43 -6.32 -14.63 -9.20
CA GLY A 43 -6.04 -15.69 -10.16
C GLY A 43 -4.62 -15.68 -10.73
N THR A 44 -4.34 -16.58 -11.67
CA THR A 44 -2.98 -16.75 -12.23
C THR A 44 -2.63 -15.67 -13.26
N GLY A 45 -1.33 -15.46 -13.46
CA GLY A 45 -0.79 -14.52 -14.47
C GLY A 45 -0.83 -13.04 -14.08
N GLY A 46 -0.36 -12.20 -15.00
CA GLY A 46 -0.45 -10.73 -14.94
C GLY A 46 -0.99 -10.18 -16.26
N GLY A 47 -1.69 -9.05 -16.23
CA GLY A 47 -2.30 -8.43 -17.43
C GLY A 47 -3.39 -7.45 -17.06
N ALA A 48 -4.58 -7.96 -16.74
CA ALA A 48 -5.70 -7.14 -16.24
C ALA A 48 -5.66 -6.87 -14.73
N LYS A 49 -4.64 -7.38 -14.03
CA LYS A 49 -4.44 -7.29 -12.58
C LYS A 49 -2.95 -7.49 -12.23
N PRO A 50 -2.49 -7.07 -11.04
CA PRO A 50 -1.16 -7.39 -10.55
C PRO A 50 -0.98 -8.91 -10.41
N ARG A 51 0.26 -9.39 -10.65
CA ARG A 51 0.66 -10.74 -10.25
C ARG A 51 0.55 -10.91 -8.72
N GLY A 52 0.35 -12.16 -8.32
CA GLY A 52 0.41 -12.60 -6.92
C GLY A 52 1.65 -12.07 -6.21
N ARG A 53 1.45 -11.45 -5.04
CA ARG A 53 2.56 -10.86 -4.26
C ARG A 53 2.28 -10.75 -2.78
N SER A 54 3.35 -10.77 -1.99
CA SER A 54 3.36 -10.49 -0.56
C SER A 54 4.27 -9.29 -0.25
N GLY A 55 4.10 -8.67 0.93
CA GLY A 55 4.91 -7.53 1.35
C GLY A 55 4.80 -6.29 0.44
N ALA A 56 3.71 -6.17 -0.34
CA ALA A 56 3.45 -5.00 -1.14
C ALA A 56 3.06 -3.81 -0.26
N SER A 57 3.46 -2.62 -0.69
CA SER A 57 3.05 -1.36 -0.10
C SER A 57 1.68 -0.97 -0.63
N ALA A 58 0.78 -0.50 0.22
CA ALA A 58 -0.57 -0.14 -0.21
C ALA A 58 -1.16 1.05 0.55
N CYS A 59 -1.91 1.90 -0.16
CA CYS A 59 -2.58 3.05 0.42
C CYS A 59 -3.97 3.24 -0.18
N ALA A 60 -4.91 3.65 0.66
CA ALA A 60 -6.27 3.99 0.26
C ALA A 60 -6.38 5.49 0.03
N LEU A 61 -6.72 5.90 -1.19
CA LEU A 61 -6.91 7.30 -1.58
C LEU A 61 -8.15 7.43 -2.45
N ARG A 62 -9.04 8.36 -2.10
CA ARG A 62 -10.27 8.74 -2.81
C ARG A 62 -11.10 7.52 -3.27
N GLY A 63 -11.27 6.56 -2.36
CA GLY A 63 -12.06 5.34 -2.59
C GLY A 63 -11.36 4.26 -3.42
N ASN A 64 -10.09 4.42 -3.78
CA ASN A 64 -9.31 3.43 -4.52
C ASN A 64 -8.14 2.91 -3.67
N LEU A 65 -7.68 1.69 -3.97
CA LEU A 65 -6.49 1.10 -3.35
C LEU A 65 -5.33 1.17 -4.35
N TYR A 66 -4.25 1.85 -3.96
CA TYR A 66 -3.01 1.91 -4.73
C TYR A 66 -2.02 0.92 -4.14
N VAL A 67 -1.37 0.11 -4.99
CA VAL A 67 -0.43 -0.94 -4.59
C VAL A 67 0.88 -0.80 -5.35
N PHE A 68 1.98 -0.72 -4.61
CA PHE A 68 3.33 -0.61 -5.14
C PHE A 68 4.21 -1.78 -4.69
N GLY A 69 5.01 -2.31 -5.61
CA GLY A 69 6.06 -3.27 -5.32
C GLY A 69 5.55 -4.59 -4.73
N GLY A 70 6.29 -5.15 -3.77
CA GLY A 70 6.05 -6.47 -3.20
C GLY A 70 6.84 -7.58 -3.90
N TYR A 71 6.76 -8.78 -3.34
CA TYR A 71 7.51 -9.95 -3.78
C TYR A 71 6.56 -11.01 -4.35
N GLY A 72 6.77 -11.43 -5.60
CA GLY A 72 6.02 -12.52 -6.21
C GLY A 72 6.90 -13.76 -6.30
N GLY A 73 6.63 -14.80 -5.50
CA GLY A 73 7.47 -15.99 -5.40
C GLY A 73 8.00 -16.52 -6.73
N GLY A 74 9.33 -16.66 -6.82
CA GLY A 74 10.03 -17.10 -8.03
C GLY A 74 10.20 -16.04 -9.13
N VAL A 75 9.46 -14.93 -9.08
CA VAL A 75 9.58 -13.77 -9.99
C VAL A 75 10.49 -12.69 -9.39
N GLY A 76 10.50 -12.56 -8.07
CA GLY A 76 11.29 -11.56 -7.35
C GLY A 76 10.49 -10.33 -6.95
N ASP A 77 11.20 -9.27 -6.55
CA ASP A 77 10.60 -7.98 -6.18
C ASP A 77 10.08 -7.20 -7.40
N PHE A 78 8.98 -6.49 -7.20
CA PHE A 78 8.36 -5.63 -8.19
C PHE A 78 8.60 -4.14 -7.91
N ASP A 79 8.46 -3.33 -8.96
CA ASP A 79 8.50 -1.86 -8.99
C ASP A 79 7.32 -1.28 -9.81
N ASP A 80 6.28 -2.08 -10.01
CA ASP A 80 5.04 -1.68 -10.67
C ASP A 80 4.09 -1.01 -9.67
N LEU A 81 3.21 -0.18 -10.22
CA LEU A 81 2.17 0.52 -9.48
C LEU A 81 0.81 0.15 -10.10
N TRP A 82 -0.13 -0.23 -9.23
CA TRP A 82 -1.48 -0.63 -9.61
C TRP A 82 -2.49 0.16 -8.80
N VAL A 83 -3.66 0.40 -9.40
CA VAL A 83 -4.83 0.91 -8.70
C VAL A 83 -5.98 -0.06 -8.84
N PHE A 84 -6.64 -0.36 -7.72
CA PHE A 84 -7.90 -1.06 -7.67
C PHE A 84 -9.01 -0.06 -7.42
N ASN A 85 -9.89 0.09 -8.42
CA ASN A 85 -11.13 0.83 -8.24
C ASN A 85 -12.09 -0.02 -7.43
N ARG A 86 -12.31 0.36 -6.17
CA ARG A 86 -13.13 -0.41 -5.22
C ARG A 86 -14.59 -0.48 -5.65
N ALA A 87 -15.14 0.60 -6.20
CA ALA A 87 -16.53 0.65 -6.63
C ALA A 87 -16.79 -0.23 -7.86
N ALA A 88 -15.85 -0.25 -8.82
CA ALA A 88 -15.95 -1.03 -10.03
C ALA A 88 -15.43 -2.48 -9.88
N GLY A 89 -14.71 -2.77 -8.80
CA GLY A 89 -14.05 -4.06 -8.59
C GLY A 89 -12.97 -4.37 -9.63
N ARG A 90 -12.26 -3.35 -10.15
CA ARG A 90 -11.34 -3.50 -11.29
C ARG A 90 -9.96 -2.92 -11.03
N TRP A 91 -8.95 -3.63 -11.50
CA TRP A 91 -7.56 -3.19 -11.50
C TRP A 91 -7.22 -2.39 -12.74
N SER A 92 -6.25 -1.48 -12.61
CA SER A 92 -5.58 -0.80 -13.71
C SER A 92 -4.11 -0.60 -13.38
N ALA A 93 -3.24 -0.87 -14.35
CA ALA A 93 -1.82 -0.58 -14.22
C ALA A 93 -1.61 0.93 -14.34
N ILE A 94 -0.79 1.50 -13.47
CA ILE A 94 -0.40 2.91 -13.56
C ILE A 94 0.98 3.00 -14.20
N SER A 95 1.09 3.89 -15.18
CA SER A 95 2.36 4.30 -15.77
C SER A 95 2.66 5.72 -15.30
N PRO A 96 3.56 5.91 -14.31
CA PRO A 96 3.89 7.24 -13.80
C PRO A 96 4.54 8.13 -14.86
N VAL A 97 4.24 9.43 -14.79
CA VAL A 97 4.85 10.45 -15.64
C VAL A 97 6.35 10.53 -15.38
N GLY A 98 7.12 10.68 -16.45
CA GLY A 98 8.59 10.86 -16.40
C GLY A 98 9.39 9.57 -16.16
N GLY A 99 8.74 8.43 -15.90
CA GLY A 99 9.41 7.13 -15.71
C GLY A 99 10.18 6.98 -14.39
N THR A 100 10.38 8.06 -13.65
CA THR A 100 10.92 8.07 -12.29
C THR A 100 10.00 7.30 -11.34
N ARG A 101 10.59 6.43 -10.52
CA ARG A 101 9.88 5.60 -9.53
C ARG A 101 10.87 4.97 -8.54
N PRO A 102 10.40 4.52 -7.37
CA PRO A 102 11.25 3.77 -6.46
C PRO A 102 11.75 2.47 -7.10
N PRO A 103 13.00 2.05 -6.83
CA PRO A 103 13.49 0.71 -7.17
C PRO A 103 12.60 -0.42 -6.65
N ARG A 104 12.74 -1.59 -7.27
CA ARG A 104 12.07 -2.84 -6.88
C ARG A 104 12.28 -3.13 -5.40
N ARG A 105 11.18 -3.36 -4.68
CA ARG A 105 11.22 -3.58 -3.22
C ARG A 105 9.99 -4.31 -2.71
N SER A 106 10.17 -4.97 -1.57
CA SER A 106 9.10 -5.48 -0.72
C SER A 106 9.34 -5.10 0.75
N GLY A 107 8.29 -5.18 1.56
CA GLY A 107 8.35 -4.85 2.98
C GLY A 107 8.50 -3.35 3.28
N ALA A 108 8.18 -2.48 2.33
CA ALA A 108 8.21 -1.04 2.52
C ALA A 108 6.96 -0.56 3.28
N ALA A 109 7.15 0.40 4.20
CA ALA A 109 6.07 1.01 4.95
C ALA A 109 5.36 2.07 4.11
N THR A 110 4.07 2.27 4.35
CA THR A 110 3.28 3.29 3.65
C THR A 110 2.40 4.12 4.55
N THR A 111 2.13 5.36 4.14
CA THR A 111 1.18 6.25 4.80
C THR A 111 0.58 7.26 3.81
N THR A 112 -0.61 7.77 4.12
CA THR A 112 -1.28 8.85 3.39
C THR A 112 -1.20 10.14 4.23
N PRO A 113 -0.22 11.04 3.99
CA PRO A 113 0.05 12.18 4.88
C PRO A 113 -1.12 13.17 5.01
N HIS A 114 -2.07 13.13 4.08
CA HIS A 114 -3.27 13.99 4.08
C HIS A 114 -4.57 13.17 4.26
N GLY A 115 -4.46 11.94 4.79
CA GLY A 115 -5.58 11.01 4.93
C GLY A 115 -6.12 10.50 3.59
N GLU A 116 -7.20 9.73 3.65
CA GLU A 116 -7.78 9.06 2.47
C GLU A 116 -8.32 10.03 1.41
N GLN A 117 -8.67 11.27 1.77
CA GLN A 117 -9.14 12.27 0.80
C GLN A 117 -7.99 13.03 0.11
N GLY A 118 -6.76 12.83 0.57
CA GLY A 118 -5.56 13.42 0.00
C GLY A 118 -5.21 12.88 -1.38
N ALA A 119 -4.06 13.32 -1.88
CA ALA A 119 -3.53 12.90 -3.18
C ALA A 119 -2.19 12.14 -3.08
N ALA A 120 -1.58 12.09 -1.89
CA ALA A 120 -0.22 11.62 -1.72
C ALA A 120 -0.17 10.28 -0.96
N CYS A 121 0.71 9.41 -1.42
CA CYS A 121 1.08 8.16 -0.76
C CYS A 121 2.59 8.12 -0.59
N LEU A 122 3.05 8.03 0.66
CA LEU A 122 4.47 7.91 0.98
C LEU A 122 4.85 6.44 1.08
N VAL A 123 5.99 6.07 0.48
CA VAL A 123 6.64 4.77 0.58
C VAL A 123 7.99 4.96 1.26
N PHE A 124 8.22 4.26 2.37
CA PHE A 124 9.48 4.32 3.12
C PHE A 124 10.15 2.95 3.18
N GLY A 125 11.43 2.91 2.81
CA GLY A 125 12.29 1.76 2.96
C GLY A 125 11.88 0.53 2.15
N GLY A 126 12.01 -0.67 2.74
CA GLY A 126 11.86 -1.97 2.07
C GLY A 126 13.20 -2.53 1.57
N ASN A 127 13.41 -3.84 1.69
CA ASN A 127 14.68 -4.50 1.33
C ASN A 127 15.96 -3.81 1.86
N GLY A 128 15.92 -3.28 3.08
CA GLY A 128 17.05 -2.58 3.70
C GLY A 128 17.27 -1.12 3.25
N MET A 129 16.39 -0.59 2.39
CA MET A 129 16.42 0.82 1.99
C MET A 129 15.90 1.73 3.12
N ASN A 130 16.29 3.00 3.10
CA ASN A 130 15.94 4.05 4.06
C ASN A 130 15.51 5.37 3.37
N ASP A 131 15.21 5.31 2.08
CA ASP A 131 14.67 6.39 1.26
C ASP A 131 13.17 6.57 1.50
N VAL A 132 12.69 7.78 1.16
CA VAL A 132 11.27 8.13 1.16
C VAL A 132 10.89 8.58 -0.24
N TRP A 133 9.85 7.96 -0.77
CA TRP A 133 9.24 8.31 -2.05
C TRP A 133 7.80 8.73 -1.84
N GLU A 134 7.33 9.71 -2.61
CA GLU A 134 5.93 10.10 -2.68
C GLU A 134 5.38 9.78 -4.05
N PHE A 135 4.22 9.11 -4.11
CA PHE A 135 3.39 9.08 -5.30
C PHE A 135 2.23 10.05 -5.13
N ASN A 136 2.06 10.97 -6.09
CA ASN A 136 0.94 11.89 -6.13
C ASN A 136 -0.03 11.49 -7.25
N ILE A 137 -1.29 11.21 -6.88
CA ILE A 137 -2.32 10.70 -7.79
C ILE A 137 -2.85 11.79 -8.75
N ASP A 138 -2.77 13.07 -8.37
CA ASP A 138 -3.24 14.19 -9.20
C ASP A 138 -2.27 14.47 -10.35
N THR A 139 -0.96 14.35 -10.07
CA THR A 139 0.09 14.53 -11.07
C THR A 139 0.50 13.23 -11.75
N ASN A 140 0.05 12.08 -11.23
CA ASN A 140 0.50 10.74 -11.63
C ASN A 140 2.02 10.63 -11.67
N ALA A 141 2.71 11.17 -10.67
CA ALA A 141 4.16 11.24 -10.64
C ALA A 141 4.73 10.78 -9.31
N TRP A 142 5.92 10.16 -9.38
CA TRP A 142 6.74 9.91 -8.20
C TRP A 142 7.71 11.06 -7.98
N SER A 143 7.96 11.38 -6.71
CA SER A 143 9.06 12.24 -6.29
C SER A 143 9.90 11.54 -5.23
N LEU A 144 11.23 11.69 -5.34
CA LEU A 144 12.15 11.27 -4.29
C LEU A 144 12.16 12.37 -3.22
N VAL A 145 11.64 12.06 -2.04
CA VAL A 145 11.57 13.00 -0.91
C VAL A 145 12.88 12.97 -0.12
N ARG A 146 13.45 11.77 0.06
CA ARG A 146 14.73 11.56 0.75
C ARG A 146 15.45 10.35 0.17
N ASP A 147 16.73 10.47 -0.14
CA ASP A 147 17.56 9.37 -0.66
C ASP A 147 18.11 8.44 0.44
N ASN A 148 18.70 7.32 0.00
CA ASN A 148 19.32 6.32 0.88
C ASN A 148 20.66 6.77 1.48
N THR A 149 21.25 7.87 0.99
CA THR A 149 22.58 8.36 1.37
C THR A 149 22.57 9.40 2.48
N ALA A 150 21.38 9.84 2.91
CA ALA A 150 21.19 10.73 4.04
C ALA A 150 21.57 10.03 5.37
N THR A 151 22.87 9.83 5.59
CA THR A 151 23.46 9.58 6.89
C THR A 151 23.13 10.73 7.82
N THR A 152 22.80 10.41 9.06
CA THR A 152 22.69 11.38 10.14
C THR A 152 24.03 12.12 10.28
N SER A 153 24.19 13.27 9.63
CA SER A 153 25.24 14.20 10.01
C SER A 153 24.88 14.75 11.39
N ALA A 154 25.66 14.36 12.38
CA ALA A 154 25.63 14.91 13.72
C ALA A 154 25.71 16.44 13.68
N GLY A 155 24.93 17.11 14.55
CA GLY A 155 25.16 18.51 14.91
C GLY A 155 24.62 19.56 13.94
N GLY A 156 23.30 19.64 13.80
CA GLY A 156 22.66 20.78 13.14
C GLY A 156 21.16 20.66 13.25
N ALA A 157 20.53 21.53 14.03
CA ALA A 157 19.08 21.58 14.16
C ALA A 157 18.45 22.02 12.83
N THR A 158 18.24 21.09 11.92
CA THR A 158 17.17 21.18 10.92
C THR A 158 16.02 20.36 11.47
N LEU A 159 14.94 21.05 11.85
CA LEU A 159 13.63 20.43 12.01
C LEU A 159 13.25 19.84 10.66
N ALA A 160 13.71 18.63 10.36
CA ALA A 160 13.10 17.82 9.33
C ALA A 160 11.62 17.70 9.72
N PRO A 161 10.67 17.81 8.78
CA PRO A 161 9.30 17.42 9.07
C PRO A 161 9.40 16.00 9.62
N ARG A 162 9.03 15.82 10.89
CA ARG A 162 8.93 14.51 11.52
C ARG A 162 7.76 13.82 10.84
N VAL A 163 7.98 13.29 9.64
CA VAL A 163 7.07 12.32 9.04
C VAL A 163 7.27 11.05 9.85
N VAL A 164 6.51 10.94 10.93
CA VAL A 164 6.32 9.66 11.58
C VAL A 164 5.49 8.84 10.60
N VAL A 165 6.14 8.01 9.78
CA VAL A 165 5.45 6.94 9.08
C VAL A 165 5.06 5.92 10.14
N VAL A 166 3.96 6.17 10.84
CA VAL A 166 3.28 5.11 11.56
C VAL A 166 2.73 4.21 10.46
N ALA A 167 3.33 3.03 10.27
CA ALA A 167 2.71 1.98 9.49
C ALA A 167 1.38 1.65 10.18
N SER A 168 0.29 2.24 9.69
CA SER A 168 -1.03 2.06 10.30
C SER A 168 -1.61 0.74 9.80
N THR A 169 -1.25 -0.36 10.46
CA THR A 169 -2.23 -1.43 10.63
C THR A 169 -3.16 -1.02 11.77
N LEU A 170 -4.13 -0.15 11.48
CA LEU A 170 -5.38 0.05 12.22
C LEU A 170 -6.18 1.19 11.55
N LEU A 171 -7.10 0.82 10.66
CA LEU A 171 -8.23 1.69 10.32
C LEU A 171 -9.44 1.19 11.13
N ALA A 172 -9.53 1.63 12.39
CA ALA A 172 -10.78 1.60 13.14
C ALA A 172 -11.31 3.03 13.18
N ALA A 173 -12.06 3.42 12.14
CA ALA A 173 -12.89 4.61 12.21
C ALA A 173 -14.15 4.24 13.00
N ALA A 174 -14.10 4.40 14.33
CA ALA A 174 -15.31 4.45 15.14
C ALA A 174 -16.00 5.79 14.86
N PHE A 175 -17.08 5.79 14.08
CA PHE A 175 -17.99 6.92 14.06
C PHE A 175 -18.86 6.85 15.31
N ALA A 176 -18.69 7.83 16.19
CA ALA A 176 -19.66 8.14 17.22
C ALA A 176 -20.88 8.82 16.58
N MET A 177 -22.06 8.24 16.82
CA MET A 177 -23.33 8.96 17.00
C MET A 177 -24.11 8.22 18.08
#